data_AF-A0A920KGP2-F1
#
_entry.id   AF-A0A920KGP2-F1
#
_cell.length_a   1.000
_cell.length_b   1.000
_cell.length_c   1.000
_cell.angle_alpha   90.00
_cell.angle_beta   90.00
_cell.angle_gamma   90.00
#
_symmetry.space_group_name_H-M   'P 1'
#
loop_
_entity.id
_entity.type
_entity.pdbx_description
1 polymer ?
#
loop_
_entity_poly.entity_id
_entity_poly.type
_entity_poly.pdbx_seq_one_letter_code
_entity_poly.pdbx_strand_id
1 'polypeptide(L)'
;MLELQKLLNEFDQIATQTQYGKDRLLDGSHSVKAIVNGEDLEMVEIGENVHSSPVRGYPVMIQQSASRAFLKGKIPLSQNLIERGEQMLVREGNSLIKFTSRSGDDLVQTLKRFQMLIKKHGLPIEVDCFDDGKLMLQHLNYGSQYQFGAASTTPGVLSSESGQIELSYPGRDVVGSINGEPCIGKGQILEVLDSSSKVAGLRVRYFGKSSSDEPKDVGSVSVFQNAYQFESGFMKPKIQRLGLQSMMTENLGKGVPNLSGFQSLADIAVESQDQVSDSLKVLEKAFEEITSTREKVEWFNDDHLKNHLNVLKVEHDHRYRGMVLRDDGEKARKMAEITKEQIILEGGKSVLVQADQKPQTVMSLLK
;
A
#
# COMPACT_ATOMS: atom_id res chain seq x y z
N MET A 1 1.40 27.11 26.21
CA MET A 1 2.62 26.81 25.43
C MET A 1 3.57 25.89 26.17
N LEU A 2 4.04 26.21 27.38
CA LEU A 2 5.02 25.36 28.11
C LEU A 2 4.52 23.93 28.38
N GLU A 3 3.24 23.76 28.72
CA GLU A 3 2.65 22.44 28.97
C GLU A 3 2.50 21.59 27.70
N LEU A 4 2.08 22.21 26.59
CA LEU A 4 1.97 21.54 25.29
C LEU A 4 3.34 21.03 24.82
N GLN A 5 4.37 21.87 24.91
CA GLN A 5 5.73 21.48 24.53
C GLN A 5 6.27 20.37 25.43
N LYS A 6 5.91 20.36 26.72
CA LYS A 6 6.26 19.26 27.63
C LYS A 6 5.62 17.94 27.19
N LEU A 7 4.34 17.95 26.80
CA LEU A 7 3.64 16.76 26.32
C LEU A 7 4.22 16.22 25.01
N LEU A 8 4.55 17.10 24.05
CA LEU A 8 5.21 16.71 22.81
C LEU A 8 6.58 16.07 23.07
N ASN A 9 7.38 16.66 23.97
CA ASN A 9 8.67 16.09 24.37
C ASN A 9 8.52 14.73 25.07
N GLU A 10 7.51 14.57 25.93
CA GLU A 10 7.22 13.28 26.58
C GLU A 10 6.84 12.21 25.55
N PHE A 11 6.07 12.59 24.53
CA PHE A 11 5.73 11.72 23.41
C PHE A 11 6.97 11.25 22.64
N ASP A 12 7.88 12.16 22.31
CA ASP A 12 9.15 11.83 21.64
C ASP A 12 10.06 10.96 22.53
N GLN A 13 10.04 11.17 23.84
CA GLN A 13 10.75 10.29 24.78
C GLN A 13 10.18 8.86 24.75
N ILE A 14 8.87 8.70 24.74
CA ILE A 14 8.25 7.36 24.64
C ILE A 14 8.63 6.70 23.31
N ALA A 15 8.55 7.42 22.20
CA ALA A 15 8.92 6.90 20.88
C ALA A 15 10.40 6.46 20.82
N THR A 16 11.30 7.23 21.42
CA THR A 16 12.75 6.95 21.42
C THR A 16 13.19 5.89 22.43
N GLN A 17 12.48 5.74 23.55
CA GLN A 17 12.83 4.80 24.62
C GLN A 17 12.15 3.43 24.47
N THR A 18 11.08 3.33 23.67
CA THR A 18 10.42 2.06 23.42
C THR A 18 11.34 1.14 22.60
N GLN A 19 11.86 0.10 23.25
CA GLN A 19 12.84 -0.81 22.67
C GLN A 19 12.55 -2.27 23.04
N TYR A 20 12.99 -3.19 22.19
CA TYR A 20 13.06 -4.62 22.49
C TYR A 20 14.53 -5.08 22.37
N GLY A 21 15.11 -5.52 23.49
CA GLY A 21 16.53 -5.83 23.53
C GLY A 21 17.38 -4.59 23.26
N LYS A 22 18.06 -4.56 22.10
CA LYS A 22 18.89 -3.43 21.65
C LYS A 22 18.23 -2.60 20.54
N ASP A 23 17.07 -3.04 20.05
CA ASP A 23 16.42 -2.46 18.88
C ASP A 23 15.30 -1.51 19.32
N ARG A 24 15.33 -0.30 18.79
CA ARG A 24 14.27 0.70 19.01
C ARG A 24 13.11 0.38 18.11
N LEU A 25 11.89 0.45 18.64
CA LEU A 25 10.71 0.00 17.91
C LEU A 25 10.01 1.13 17.14
N LEU A 26 10.01 2.34 17.70
CA LEU A 26 9.14 3.43 17.27
C LEU A 26 9.89 4.66 16.74
N ASP A 27 11.19 4.54 16.48
CA ASP A 27 12.00 5.64 15.90
C ASP A 27 12.00 5.64 14.35
N GLY A 28 11.31 4.67 13.74
CA GLY A 28 11.23 4.51 12.29
C GLY A 28 12.51 3.96 11.65
N SER A 29 13.45 3.42 12.43
CA SER A 29 14.61 2.69 11.90
C SER A 29 14.20 1.41 11.17
N HIS A 30 13.14 0.76 11.66
CA HIS A 30 12.55 -0.46 11.12
C HIS A 30 11.32 -0.22 10.24
N SER A 31 11.25 0.93 9.58
CA SER A 31 10.22 1.22 8.59
C SER A 31 10.68 0.80 7.19
N VAL A 32 9.74 0.61 6.27
CA VAL A 32 10.06 0.63 4.84
C VAL A 32 10.18 2.08 4.41
N LYS A 33 11.27 2.44 3.74
CA LYS A 33 11.48 3.79 3.21
C LYS A 33 11.71 3.73 1.72
N ALA A 34 11.23 4.75 1.01
CA ALA A 34 11.58 4.93 -0.38
C ALA A 34 11.84 6.40 -0.69
N ILE A 35 12.82 6.63 -1.56
CA ILE A 35 13.22 7.93 -2.04
C ILE A 35 13.09 7.89 -3.55
N VAL A 36 12.42 8.91 -4.10
CA VAL A 36 12.22 9.04 -5.54
C VAL A 36 13.27 9.99 -6.10
N ASN A 37 13.93 9.56 -7.17
CA ASN A 37 14.89 10.34 -7.92
C ASN A 37 14.31 10.60 -9.31
N GLY A 38 13.68 11.75 -9.51
CA GLY A 38 13.11 12.17 -10.79
C GLY A 38 12.27 13.43 -10.59
N GLU A 39 12.38 14.39 -11.50
CA GLU A 39 11.70 15.70 -11.38
C GLU A 39 10.18 15.56 -11.41
N ASP A 40 9.69 14.63 -12.23
CA ASP A 40 8.26 14.41 -12.50
C ASP A 40 7.67 13.21 -11.75
N LEU A 41 8.36 12.71 -10.72
CA LEU A 41 7.98 11.53 -9.96
C LEU A 41 7.72 11.87 -8.48
N GLU A 42 6.71 11.22 -7.91
CA GLU A 42 6.36 11.35 -6.50
C GLU A 42 5.99 9.99 -5.92
N MET A 43 6.44 9.70 -4.70
CA MET A 43 6.04 8.48 -4.00
C MET A 43 4.63 8.66 -3.42
N VAL A 44 3.72 7.77 -3.79
CA VAL A 44 2.34 7.78 -3.27
C VAL A 44 2.20 6.80 -2.12
N GLU A 45 2.69 5.58 -2.30
CA GLU A 45 2.52 4.51 -1.31
C GLU A 45 3.64 3.47 -1.45
N ILE A 46 4.02 2.89 -0.31
CA ILE A 46 5.03 1.85 -0.23
C ILE A 46 4.43 0.68 0.56
N GLY A 47 4.22 -0.44 -0.11
CA GLY A 47 3.79 -1.67 0.53
C GLY A 47 4.91 -2.34 1.32
N GLU A 48 4.53 -3.19 2.28
CA GLU A 48 5.49 -3.86 3.18
C GLU A 48 6.31 -4.95 2.53
N ASN A 49 5.83 -5.48 1.40
CA ASN A 49 6.45 -6.61 0.73
C ASN A 49 7.49 -6.20 -0.31
N VAL A 50 7.64 -4.91 -0.59
CA VAL A 50 8.68 -4.40 -1.49
C VAL A 50 10.06 -4.80 -1.00
N HIS A 51 10.96 -5.14 -1.91
CA HIS A 51 12.34 -5.48 -1.60
C HIS A 51 13.25 -4.26 -1.74
N SER A 52 14.34 -4.23 -0.96
CA SER A 52 15.38 -3.20 -1.10
C SER A 52 15.88 -3.13 -2.54
N SER A 53 16.02 -1.91 -3.05
CA SER A 53 16.49 -1.70 -4.41
C SER A 53 18.02 -1.86 -4.51
N PRO A 54 18.55 -2.08 -5.73
CA PRO A 54 19.98 -1.86 -6.00
C PRO A 54 20.40 -0.41 -5.72
N VAL A 55 21.71 -0.14 -5.72
CA VAL A 55 22.27 1.21 -5.49
C VAL A 55 21.73 2.26 -6.49
N ARG A 56 21.40 1.85 -7.72
CA ARG A 56 20.82 2.74 -8.74
C ARG A 56 19.32 3.00 -8.56
N GLY A 57 18.67 2.35 -7.61
CA GLY A 57 17.21 2.32 -7.47
C GLY A 57 16.53 1.42 -8.50
N TYR A 58 15.22 1.28 -8.38
CA TYR A 58 14.36 0.68 -9.38
C TYR A 58 14.05 1.71 -10.48
N PRO A 59 14.47 1.49 -11.74
CA PRO A 59 14.22 2.45 -12.81
C PRO A 59 12.72 2.55 -13.11
N VAL A 60 12.25 3.75 -13.43
CA VAL A 60 10.88 4.03 -13.84
C VAL A 60 10.89 4.47 -15.30
N MET A 61 10.20 3.69 -16.14
CA MET A 61 10.11 3.96 -17.58
C MET A 61 8.68 4.34 -17.93
N ILE A 62 8.48 5.46 -18.63
CA ILE A 62 7.17 5.94 -19.08
C ILE A 62 7.06 5.87 -20.58
N GLN A 63 6.03 5.18 -21.07
CA GLN A 63 5.64 5.12 -22.48
C GLN A 63 4.59 6.19 -22.80
N GLN A 64 3.55 6.30 -21.96
CA GLN A 64 2.47 7.25 -22.15
C GLN A 64 2.20 8.02 -20.85
N SER A 65 2.04 9.33 -20.95
CA SER A 65 1.59 10.14 -19.81
C SER A 65 0.07 10.10 -19.68
N ALA A 66 -0.40 10.27 -18.45
CA ALA A 66 -1.82 10.43 -18.22
C ALA A 66 -2.35 11.72 -18.86
N SER A 67 -3.58 11.70 -19.35
CA SER A 67 -4.29 12.88 -19.86
C SER A 67 -5.67 13.01 -19.23
N ARG A 68 -6.15 14.25 -19.15
CA ARG A 68 -7.51 14.57 -18.72
C ARG A 68 -8.46 14.49 -19.93
N ALA A 69 -9.72 14.12 -19.68
CA ALA A 69 -10.75 14.16 -20.71
C ALA A 69 -10.98 15.61 -21.17
N PHE A 70 -11.24 15.83 -22.46
CA PHE A 70 -11.45 17.17 -22.98
C PHE A 70 -12.42 17.20 -24.16
N LEU A 71 -13.05 18.36 -24.35
CA LEU A 71 -13.90 18.67 -25.49
C LEU A 71 -13.54 20.06 -25.99
N LYS A 72 -13.34 20.21 -27.31
CA LYS A 72 -12.96 21.49 -27.94
C LYS A 72 -14.03 21.92 -28.93
N GLY A 73 -14.50 23.15 -28.76
CA GLY A 73 -15.31 23.86 -29.73
C GLY A 73 -14.55 24.10 -31.03
N LYS A 74 -15.28 24.12 -32.14
CA LYS A 74 -14.77 24.40 -33.48
C LYS A 74 -14.90 25.90 -33.84
N ILE A 75 -15.89 26.58 -33.27
CA ILE A 75 -16.26 27.98 -33.54
C ILE A 75 -16.18 28.79 -32.24
N PRO A 76 -15.70 30.04 -32.27
CA PRO A 76 -15.61 30.87 -31.07
C PRO A 76 -16.98 31.26 -30.52
N LEU A 77 -17.06 31.42 -29.20
CA LEU A 77 -18.21 32.06 -28.55
C LEU A 77 -18.14 33.57 -28.81
N SER A 78 -18.66 33.99 -29.96
CA SER A 78 -18.64 35.40 -30.38
C SER A 78 -19.61 36.27 -29.56
N GLN A 79 -19.35 37.58 -29.54
CA GLN A 79 -20.21 38.56 -28.86
C GLN A 79 -21.67 38.50 -29.33
N ASN A 80 -21.92 38.28 -30.62
CA ASN A 80 -23.27 38.15 -31.18
C ASN A 80 -24.01 36.93 -30.59
N LEU A 81 -23.31 35.80 -30.38
CA LEU A 81 -23.91 34.62 -29.77
C LEU A 81 -24.24 34.85 -28.29
N ILE A 82 -23.36 35.55 -27.58
CA ILE A 82 -23.58 35.94 -26.17
C ILE A 82 -24.82 36.84 -26.05
N GLU A 83 -24.95 37.84 -26.92
CA GLU A 83 -26.09 38.76 -26.94
C GLU A 83 -27.42 38.07 -27.26
N ARG A 84 -27.38 37.02 -28.08
CA ARG A 84 -28.55 36.18 -28.42
C ARG A 84 -28.94 35.18 -27.33
N GLY A 85 -28.16 35.07 -26.25
CA GLY A 85 -28.45 34.13 -25.17
C GLY A 85 -28.13 32.69 -25.52
N GLU A 86 -26.97 32.45 -26.15
CA GLU A 86 -26.39 31.11 -26.37
C GLU A 86 -26.53 30.25 -25.11
N GLN A 87 -27.09 29.05 -25.29
CA GLN A 87 -27.28 28.07 -24.23
C GLN A 87 -26.27 26.95 -24.37
N MET A 88 -25.70 26.56 -23.24
CA MET A 88 -24.72 25.48 -23.16
C MET A 88 -25.16 24.47 -22.11
N LEU A 89 -25.00 23.19 -22.44
CA LEU A 89 -25.29 22.07 -21.56
C LEU A 89 -23.97 21.39 -21.22
N VAL A 90 -23.80 20.97 -19.97
CA VAL A 90 -22.68 20.13 -19.53
C VAL A 90 -23.24 18.99 -18.71
N ARG A 91 -22.85 17.77 -19.06
CA ARG A 91 -23.30 16.53 -18.44
C ARG A 91 -22.11 15.72 -17.96
N GLU A 92 -22.16 15.29 -16.71
CA GLU A 92 -21.20 14.33 -16.15
C GLU A 92 -21.94 13.37 -15.22
N GLY A 93 -21.87 12.07 -15.53
CA GLY A 93 -22.71 11.07 -14.90
C GLY A 93 -24.20 11.44 -14.98
N ASN A 94 -24.83 11.61 -13.81
CA ASN A 94 -26.24 11.99 -13.67
C ASN A 94 -26.46 13.50 -13.55
N SER A 95 -25.39 14.29 -13.40
CA SER A 95 -25.46 15.74 -13.29
C SER A 95 -25.55 16.37 -14.68
N LEU A 96 -26.60 17.16 -14.93
CA LEU A 96 -26.78 17.95 -16.14
C LEU A 96 -27.04 19.40 -15.72
N ILE A 97 -26.18 20.30 -16.17
CA ILE A 97 -26.36 21.74 -15.98
C ILE A 97 -26.67 22.43 -17.29
N LYS A 98 -27.46 23.49 -17.21
CA LYS A 98 -27.75 24.39 -18.31
C LYS A 98 -27.25 25.79 -17.96
N PHE A 99 -26.40 26.32 -18.81
CA PHE A 99 -25.94 27.70 -18.77
C PHE A 99 -26.59 28.49 -19.90
N THR A 100 -26.93 29.74 -19.65
CA THR A 100 -27.38 30.69 -20.67
C THR A 100 -26.55 31.97 -20.55
N SER A 101 -25.95 32.39 -21.66
CA SER A 101 -25.26 33.68 -21.76
C SER A 101 -26.25 34.83 -21.58
N ARG A 102 -25.76 36.02 -21.21
CA ARG A 102 -26.60 37.20 -20.95
C ARG A 102 -26.19 38.33 -21.88
N SER A 103 -27.18 38.97 -22.47
CA SER A 103 -26.98 40.22 -23.20
C SER A 103 -26.34 41.26 -22.28
N GLY A 104 -25.33 41.97 -22.80
CA GLY A 104 -24.52 42.93 -22.05
C GLY A 104 -23.26 42.35 -21.40
N ASP A 105 -23.14 41.02 -21.25
CA ASP A 105 -21.89 40.39 -20.83
C ASP A 105 -20.87 40.40 -22.00
N ASP A 106 -19.59 40.54 -21.69
CA ASP A 106 -18.50 40.17 -22.61
C ASP A 106 -18.13 38.68 -22.47
N LEU A 107 -17.19 38.21 -23.29
CA LEU A 107 -16.71 36.83 -23.24
C LEU A 107 -16.11 36.46 -21.86
N VAL A 108 -15.31 37.34 -21.26
CA VAL A 108 -14.62 37.08 -19.99
C VAL A 108 -15.62 36.97 -18.85
N GLN A 109 -16.60 37.87 -18.79
CA GLN A 109 -17.68 37.85 -17.82
C GLN A 109 -18.56 36.60 -18.01
N THR A 110 -18.90 36.26 -19.25
CA THR A 110 -19.67 35.06 -19.60
C THR A 110 -18.95 33.79 -19.12
N LEU A 111 -17.66 33.65 -19.42
CA LEU A 111 -16.83 32.52 -18.98
C LEU A 111 -16.77 32.41 -17.46
N LYS A 112 -16.52 33.52 -16.75
CA LYS A 112 -16.49 33.51 -15.28
C LYS A 112 -17.82 33.03 -14.70
N ARG A 113 -18.96 33.48 -15.24
CA ARG A 113 -20.27 32.99 -14.79
C ARG A 113 -20.47 31.51 -15.09
N PHE A 114 -19.99 31.03 -16.23
CA PHE A 114 -20.09 29.63 -16.60
C PHE A 114 -19.24 28.74 -15.67
N GLN A 115 -17.98 29.12 -15.44
CA GLN A 115 -17.08 28.47 -14.47
C GLN A 115 -17.68 28.47 -13.05
N MET A 116 -18.24 29.59 -12.59
CA MET A 116 -18.90 29.68 -11.28
C MET A 116 -20.12 28.76 -11.18
N LEU A 117 -20.92 28.64 -12.25
CA LEU A 117 -22.06 27.74 -12.28
C LEU A 117 -21.61 26.27 -12.17
N ILE A 118 -20.61 25.87 -12.96
CA ILE A 118 -20.01 24.53 -12.91
C ILE A 118 -19.50 24.21 -11.50
N LYS A 119 -18.70 25.12 -10.92
CA LYS A 119 -18.16 24.97 -9.56
C LYS A 119 -19.27 24.89 -8.51
N LYS A 120 -20.32 25.71 -8.63
CA LYS A 120 -21.48 25.70 -7.72
C LYS A 120 -22.22 24.36 -7.75
N HIS A 121 -22.28 23.71 -8.90
CA HIS A 121 -22.90 22.38 -9.05
C HIS A 121 -21.94 21.22 -8.77
N GLY A 122 -20.67 21.50 -8.44
CA GLY A 122 -19.68 20.48 -8.09
C GLY A 122 -19.25 19.59 -9.25
N LEU A 123 -19.42 20.02 -10.51
CA LEU A 123 -18.91 19.27 -11.65
C LEU A 123 -17.39 19.46 -11.75
N PRO A 124 -16.57 18.39 -11.78
CA PRO A 124 -15.11 18.46 -11.89
C PRO A 124 -14.67 18.78 -13.32
N ILE A 125 -15.17 19.87 -13.89
CA ILE A 125 -14.86 20.32 -15.25
C ILE A 125 -14.39 21.78 -15.18
N GLU A 126 -13.31 22.08 -15.89
CA GLU A 126 -12.84 23.44 -16.17
C GLU A 126 -13.30 23.86 -17.56
N VAL A 127 -13.57 25.16 -17.71
CA VAL A 127 -13.92 25.78 -18.98
C VAL A 127 -12.89 26.87 -19.24
N ASP A 128 -12.25 26.82 -20.39
CA ASP A 128 -11.32 27.85 -20.85
C ASP A 128 -11.59 28.21 -22.31
N CYS A 129 -10.88 29.22 -22.79
CA CYS A 129 -10.82 29.55 -24.21
C CYS A 129 -9.45 29.21 -24.80
N PHE A 130 -9.46 28.80 -26.07
CA PHE A 130 -8.28 28.67 -26.92
C PHE A 130 -8.58 29.30 -28.29
N ASP A 131 -7.54 29.50 -29.11
CA ASP A 131 -7.63 30.00 -30.50
C ASP A 131 -8.69 31.10 -30.70
N ASP A 132 -8.54 32.20 -29.96
CA ASP A 132 -9.36 33.41 -30.09
C ASP A 132 -10.87 33.19 -29.80
N GLY A 133 -11.16 32.60 -28.63
CA GLY A 133 -12.52 32.53 -28.07
C GLY A 133 -13.28 31.22 -28.30
N LYS A 134 -12.63 30.19 -28.85
CA LYS A 134 -13.20 28.83 -28.89
C LYS A 134 -13.17 28.21 -27.51
N LEU A 135 -14.29 27.63 -27.10
CA LEU A 135 -14.38 27.02 -25.78
C LEU A 135 -13.65 25.67 -25.75
N MET A 136 -12.93 25.42 -24.67
CA MET A 136 -12.41 24.11 -24.31
C MET A 136 -12.92 23.74 -22.92
N LEU A 137 -13.56 22.58 -22.83
CA LEU A 137 -13.91 21.97 -21.56
C LEU A 137 -12.88 20.89 -21.27
N GLN A 138 -12.43 20.80 -20.03
CA GLN A 138 -11.49 19.78 -19.59
C GLN A 138 -11.87 19.25 -18.22
N HIS A 139 -11.84 17.94 -18.05
CA HIS A 139 -12.08 17.32 -16.75
C HIS A 139 -10.90 17.62 -15.80
N LEU A 140 -11.15 17.74 -14.50
CA LEU A 140 -10.11 18.02 -13.50
C LEU A 140 -9.20 16.82 -13.25
N ASN A 141 -9.78 15.61 -13.23
CA ASN A 141 -9.04 14.38 -12.95
C ASN A 141 -8.46 13.75 -14.23
N TYR A 142 -7.32 13.09 -14.07
CA TYR A 142 -6.61 12.34 -15.10
C TYR A 142 -7.08 10.89 -15.15
N GLY A 143 -7.09 10.30 -16.35
CA GLY A 143 -7.29 8.86 -16.52
C GLY A 143 -8.42 8.49 -17.47
N SER A 144 -8.40 7.25 -17.93
CA SER A 144 -9.34 6.75 -18.96
C SER A 144 -10.78 6.61 -18.48
N GLN A 145 -10.99 6.48 -17.17
CA GLN A 145 -12.31 6.36 -16.56
C GLN A 145 -13.14 7.65 -16.61
N TYR A 146 -12.51 8.80 -16.87
CA TYR A 146 -13.21 10.09 -16.88
C TYR A 146 -13.65 10.47 -18.29
N GLN A 147 -14.93 10.84 -18.40
CA GLN A 147 -15.55 11.35 -19.61
C GLN A 147 -16.76 12.22 -19.21
N PHE A 148 -17.03 13.25 -19.99
CA PHE A 148 -18.21 14.10 -19.84
C PHE A 148 -18.85 14.35 -21.20
N GLY A 149 -20.00 15.00 -21.22
CA GLY A 149 -20.64 15.47 -22.45
C GLY A 149 -20.96 16.95 -22.38
N ALA A 150 -20.97 17.63 -23.51
CA ALA A 150 -21.38 19.01 -23.60
C ALA A 150 -22.20 19.28 -24.86
N ALA A 151 -23.03 20.31 -24.83
CA ALA A 151 -23.79 20.77 -25.98
C ALA A 151 -23.89 22.29 -26.01
N SER A 152 -24.18 22.84 -27.19
CA SER A 152 -24.45 24.25 -27.41
C SER A 152 -25.65 24.42 -28.35
N THR A 153 -26.39 25.52 -28.21
CA THR A 153 -27.48 25.85 -29.15
C THR A 153 -26.95 26.20 -30.54
N THR A 154 -25.76 26.77 -30.63
CA THR A 154 -25.06 27.02 -31.88
C THR A 154 -24.13 25.84 -32.19
N PRO A 155 -24.33 25.12 -33.32
CA PRO A 155 -23.41 24.10 -33.76
C PRO A 155 -21.98 24.63 -33.88
N GLY A 156 -21.03 23.86 -33.37
CA GLY A 156 -19.60 24.17 -33.37
C GLY A 156 -19.09 24.91 -32.13
N VAL A 157 -19.95 25.48 -31.27
CA VAL A 157 -19.47 26.12 -30.03
C VAL A 157 -19.01 25.07 -29.01
N LEU A 158 -19.85 24.07 -28.71
CA LEU A 158 -19.51 22.90 -27.87
C LEU A 158 -19.98 21.55 -28.45
N SER A 159 -20.96 21.55 -29.35
CA SER A 159 -21.43 20.33 -30.02
C SER A 159 -21.55 20.52 -31.51
N SER A 160 -21.38 19.44 -32.28
CA SER A 160 -21.50 19.44 -33.73
C SER A 160 -22.95 19.65 -34.21
N GLU A 161 -23.94 19.32 -33.37
CA GLU A 161 -25.36 19.57 -33.61
C GLU A 161 -25.97 20.43 -32.49
N SER A 162 -27.02 21.19 -32.82
CA SER A 162 -27.67 22.10 -31.87
C SER A 162 -28.35 21.33 -30.74
N GLY A 163 -27.97 21.61 -29.50
CA GLY A 163 -28.58 21.06 -28.29
C GLY A 163 -28.31 19.57 -28.05
N GLN A 164 -27.65 18.87 -28.98
CA GLN A 164 -27.30 17.47 -28.84
C GLN A 164 -25.99 17.34 -28.06
N ILE A 165 -25.99 16.49 -27.02
CA ILE A 165 -24.80 16.25 -26.20
C ILE A 165 -23.77 15.45 -26.99
N GLU A 166 -22.60 16.06 -27.19
CA GLU A 166 -21.40 15.44 -27.72
C GLU A 166 -20.51 14.97 -26.56
N LEU A 167 -19.96 13.76 -26.66
CA LEU A 167 -19.05 13.23 -25.64
C LEU A 167 -17.64 13.80 -25.81
N SER A 168 -16.97 14.07 -24.70
CA SER A 168 -15.57 14.45 -24.67
C SER A 168 -14.69 13.30 -25.17
N TYR A 169 -13.51 13.64 -25.69
CA TYR A 169 -12.43 12.67 -25.80
C TYR A 169 -12.09 12.18 -24.39
N PRO A 170 -12.02 10.86 -24.14
CA PRO A 170 -11.71 10.33 -22.82
C PRO A 170 -10.29 10.71 -22.42
N GLY A 171 -10.05 10.76 -21.11
CA GLY A 171 -8.69 10.85 -20.60
C GLY A 171 -7.90 9.58 -20.93
N ARG A 172 -6.63 9.56 -20.54
CA ARG A 172 -5.77 8.38 -20.67
C ARG A 172 -5.02 8.17 -19.38
N ASP A 173 -4.75 6.92 -19.05
CA ASP A 173 -3.91 6.57 -17.92
C ASP A 173 -2.43 6.59 -18.32
N VAL A 174 -1.57 6.79 -17.32
CA VAL A 174 -0.13 6.63 -17.46
C VAL A 174 0.19 5.18 -17.84
N VAL A 175 1.12 4.96 -18.76
CA VAL A 175 1.60 3.63 -19.14
C VAL A 175 3.10 3.60 -18.96
N GLY A 176 3.59 2.61 -18.22
CA GLY A 176 4.99 2.51 -17.87
C GLY A 176 5.34 1.21 -17.15
N SER A 177 6.59 1.15 -16.68
CA SER A 177 7.12 0.04 -15.91
C SER A 177 8.01 0.53 -14.76
N ILE A 178 8.06 -0.26 -13.69
CA ILE A 178 8.99 -0.06 -12.57
C ILE A 178 9.89 -1.29 -12.52
N ASN A 179 11.21 -1.09 -12.52
CA ASN A 179 12.19 -2.17 -12.57
C ASN A 179 12.02 -3.11 -13.79
N GLY A 180 11.51 -2.58 -14.91
CA GLY A 180 11.20 -3.36 -16.11
C GLY A 180 9.91 -4.18 -16.04
N GLU A 181 9.19 -4.12 -14.92
CA GLU A 181 7.91 -4.81 -14.74
C GLU A 181 6.75 -3.90 -15.14
N PRO A 182 5.83 -4.36 -16.01
CA PRO A 182 4.73 -3.53 -16.49
C PRO A 182 3.78 -3.17 -15.33
N CYS A 183 3.43 -1.89 -15.25
CA CYS A 183 2.51 -1.37 -14.25
C CYS A 183 1.12 -1.16 -14.83
N ILE A 184 0.11 -1.17 -13.96
CA ILE A 184 -1.21 -0.65 -14.28
C ILE A 184 -1.24 0.84 -13.96
N GLY A 185 -1.62 1.63 -14.96
CA GLY A 185 -1.94 3.03 -14.79
C GLY A 185 -3.35 3.25 -14.29
N LYS A 186 -3.51 4.13 -13.29
CA LYS A 186 -4.80 4.71 -12.89
C LYS A 186 -4.63 6.22 -12.78
N GLY A 187 -5.09 6.96 -13.78
CA GLY A 187 -4.74 8.36 -13.94
C GLY A 187 -3.23 8.51 -14.03
N GLN A 188 -2.65 9.31 -13.13
CA GLN A 188 -1.20 9.55 -13.03
C GLN A 188 -0.44 8.52 -12.19
N ILE A 189 -1.12 7.52 -11.61
CA ILE A 189 -0.51 6.58 -10.67
C ILE A 189 -0.13 5.29 -11.41
N LEU A 190 1.12 4.88 -11.28
CA LEU A 190 1.62 3.56 -11.64
C LEU A 190 1.58 2.63 -10.43
N GLU A 191 1.04 1.44 -10.63
CA GLU A 191 0.93 0.39 -9.61
C GLU A 191 1.38 -0.96 -10.19
N VAL A 192 2.20 -1.69 -9.43
CA VAL A 192 2.59 -3.07 -9.76
C VAL A 192 1.58 -4.04 -9.14
N LEU A 193 0.87 -4.81 -9.96
CA LEU A 193 -0.13 -5.77 -9.47
C LEU A 193 0.46 -7.06 -8.92
N ASP A 194 1.62 -7.50 -9.43
CA ASP A 194 2.18 -8.78 -9.05
C ASP A 194 2.66 -8.73 -7.59
N SER A 195 1.87 -9.32 -6.70
CA SER A 195 2.19 -9.43 -5.27
C SER A 195 3.46 -10.23 -4.97
N SER A 196 3.96 -11.02 -5.93
CA SER A 196 5.22 -11.77 -5.82
C SER A 196 6.45 -11.00 -6.32
N SER A 197 6.23 -9.84 -6.94
CA SER A 197 7.27 -8.97 -7.44
C SER A 197 8.15 -8.38 -6.33
N LYS A 198 9.40 -8.06 -6.68
CA LYS A 198 10.30 -7.28 -5.83
C LYS A 198 9.82 -5.84 -5.61
N VAL A 199 9.00 -5.32 -6.52
CA VAL A 199 8.42 -3.97 -6.49
C VAL A 199 6.95 -3.97 -6.09
N ALA A 200 6.45 -5.10 -5.55
CA ALA A 200 5.09 -5.23 -5.08
C ALA A 200 4.71 -4.17 -4.03
N GLY A 201 3.56 -3.53 -4.24
CA GLY A 201 3.05 -2.49 -3.34
C GLY A 201 3.68 -1.11 -3.54
N LEU A 202 4.58 -0.91 -4.50
CA LEU A 202 4.99 0.43 -4.89
C LEU A 202 3.89 1.12 -5.70
N ARG A 203 3.51 2.32 -5.29
CA ARG A 203 2.66 3.22 -6.06
C ARG A 203 3.39 4.54 -6.27
N VAL A 204 3.65 4.87 -7.53
CA VAL A 204 4.40 6.04 -7.93
C VAL A 204 3.52 6.92 -8.81
N ARG A 205 3.46 8.21 -8.51
CA ARG A 205 2.77 9.18 -9.36
C ARG A 205 3.78 9.75 -10.36
N TYR A 206 3.38 9.81 -11.62
CA TYR A 206 4.10 10.52 -12.65
C TYR A 206 3.23 11.63 -13.23
N PHE A 207 3.70 12.87 -13.14
CA PHE A 207 2.97 14.07 -13.56
C PHE A 207 3.66 14.84 -14.71
N GLY A 208 4.75 14.30 -15.23
CA GLY A 208 5.48 14.84 -16.36
C GLY A 208 4.79 14.67 -17.71
N LYS A 209 5.47 15.12 -18.76
CA LYS A 209 5.03 14.98 -20.16
C LYS A 209 5.91 14.00 -20.92
N SER A 210 5.28 12.99 -21.50
CA SER A 210 5.87 11.96 -22.35
C SER A 210 4.80 11.41 -23.29
N SER A 211 5.05 11.53 -24.58
CA SER A 211 4.24 10.97 -25.67
C SER A 211 5.19 10.48 -26.76
N SER A 212 5.90 9.40 -26.48
CA SER A 212 6.78 8.73 -27.43
C SER A 212 6.39 7.26 -27.53
N ASP A 213 6.58 6.68 -28.71
CA ASP A 213 6.37 5.24 -28.91
C ASP A 213 7.42 4.42 -28.13
N GLU A 214 8.58 5.02 -27.84
CA GLU A 214 9.62 4.41 -27.01
C GLU A 214 9.47 4.78 -25.52
N PRO A 215 9.65 3.83 -24.59
CA PRO A 215 9.68 4.10 -23.16
C PRO A 215 10.83 5.04 -22.81
N LYS A 216 10.52 6.15 -22.14
CA LYS A 216 11.51 7.12 -21.64
C LYS A 216 11.87 6.81 -20.19
N ASP A 217 13.16 6.83 -19.87
CA ASP A 217 13.63 6.83 -18.48
C ASP A 217 13.32 8.20 -17.84
N VAL A 218 12.54 8.18 -16.76
CA VAL A 218 12.11 9.39 -16.04
C VAL A 218 12.66 9.45 -14.62
N GLY A 219 13.47 8.46 -14.20
CA GLY A 219 14.03 8.41 -12.87
C GLY A 219 14.05 7.03 -12.24
N SER A 220 14.30 6.99 -10.92
CA SER A 220 14.33 5.75 -10.15
C SER A 220 13.74 5.87 -8.74
N VAL A 221 13.32 4.75 -8.19
CA VAL A 221 12.87 4.64 -6.80
C VAL A 221 13.89 3.85 -5.99
N SER A 222 14.54 4.50 -5.04
CA SER A 222 15.45 3.84 -4.09
C SER A 222 14.65 3.35 -2.89
N VAL A 223 14.66 2.05 -2.62
CA VAL A 223 13.87 1.42 -1.55
C VAL A 223 14.80 0.81 -0.51
N PHE A 224 14.51 1.09 0.76
CA PHE A 224 15.19 0.54 1.93
C PHE A 224 14.17 -0.25 2.75
N GLN A 225 14.24 -1.57 2.63
CA GLN A 225 13.38 -2.51 3.35
C GLN A 225 14.03 -2.88 4.69
N ASN A 226 13.72 -2.13 5.74
CA ASN A 226 14.25 -2.36 7.10
C ASN A 226 13.20 -2.95 8.06
N ALA A 227 12.02 -3.35 7.56
CA ALA A 227 10.98 -3.93 8.40
C ALA A 227 11.48 -5.18 9.13
N TYR A 228 10.92 -5.41 10.32
CA TYR A 228 11.20 -6.62 11.07
C TYR A 228 10.78 -7.85 10.27
N GLN A 229 11.69 -8.80 10.10
CA GLN A 229 11.46 -10.04 9.39
C GLN A 229 11.17 -11.17 10.38
N PHE A 230 10.05 -11.84 10.16
CA PHE A 230 9.63 -13.01 10.91
C PHE A 230 9.52 -14.18 9.95
N GLU A 231 10.23 -15.26 10.24
CA GLU A 231 10.18 -16.48 9.46
C GLU A 231 9.23 -17.46 10.13
N SER A 232 8.29 -17.99 9.35
CA SER A 232 7.34 -19.00 9.82
C SER A 232 7.38 -20.24 8.92
N GLY A 233 7.26 -21.42 9.53
CA GLY A 233 7.13 -22.71 8.85
C GLY A 233 8.46 -23.41 8.55
N PHE A 234 8.59 -24.65 9.02
CA PHE A 234 9.79 -25.48 8.86
C PHE A 234 9.96 -26.04 7.43
N MET A 235 8.83 -26.32 6.74
CA MET A 235 8.83 -26.99 5.42
C MET A 235 8.70 -26.02 4.24
N LYS A 236 8.10 -24.85 4.45
CA LYS A 236 7.98 -23.76 3.46
C LYS A 236 8.15 -22.44 4.21
N PRO A 237 9.39 -21.90 4.30
CA PRO A 237 9.61 -20.66 5.02
C PRO A 237 8.81 -19.54 4.37
N LYS A 238 7.88 -18.96 5.13
CA LYS A 238 7.15 -17.75 4.75
C LYS A 238 7.73 -16.60 5.56
N ILE A 239 8.36 -15.66 4.85
CA ILE A 239 8.82 -14.41 5.42
C ILE A 239 7.61 -13.48 5.54
N GLN A 240 7.38 -13.01 6.76
CA GLN A 240 6.43 -11.94 7.05
C GLN A 240 7.21 -10.73 7.56
N ARG A 241 6.72 -9.55 7.21
CA ARG A 241 7.37 -8.29 7.55
C ARG A 241 6.44 -7.42 8.38
N LEU A 242 7.01 -6.71 9.35
CA LEU A 242 6.32 -5.70 10.14
C LEU A 242 7.13 -4.40 10.07
N GLY A 243 6.71 -3.48 9.19
CA GLY A 243 7.31 -2.16 9.10
C GLY A 243 6.66 -1.19 10.10
N LEU A 244 7.45 -0.56 10.98
CA LEU A 244 6.94 0.45 11.91
C LEU A 244 7.48 1.83 11.51
N GLN A 245 6.58 2.76 11.24
CA GLN A 245 6.96 4.16 10.99
C GLN A 245 7.45 4.84 12.28
N SER A 246 8.10 5.99 12.13
CA SER A 246 8.52 6.77 13.30
C SER A 246 7.31 7.37 14.00
N MET A 247 7.23 7.19 15.32
CA MET A 247 6.25 7.82 16.20
C MET A 247 6.80 9.11 16.81
N MET A 248 7.83 9.71 16.25
CA MET A 248 8.28 11.03 16.68
C MET A 248 7.30 12.10 16.18
N THR A 249 7.10 13.15 16.96
CA THR A 249 6.20 14.28 16.64
C THR A 249 6.56 14.94 15.31
N GLU A 250 7.85 15.01 14.97
CA GLU A 250 8.35 15.51 13.69
C GLU A 250 7.97 14.66 12.47
N ASN A 251 7.50 13.42 12.68
CA ASN A 251 7.16 12.47 11.61
C ASN A 251 5.66 12.18 11.50
N LEU A 252 4.86 12.73 12.41
CA LEU A 252 3.41 12.53 12.44
C LEU A 252 2.67 13.78 11.96
N GLY A 253 1.49 13.58 11.37
CA GLY A 253 0.62 14.67 10.94
C GLY A 253 1.14 15.47 9.74
N LYS A 254 1.95 14.83 8.88
CA LYS A 254 2.58 15.47 7.72
C LYS A 254 1.60 15.71 6.58
N GLY A 255 1.86 16.76 5.80
CA GLY A 255 1.13 17.03 4.56
C GLY A 255 -0.31 17.51 4.75
N VAL A 256 -0.69 17.90 5.97
CA VAL A 256 -2.00 18.48 6.26
C VAL A 256 -2.04 19.94 5.78
N PRO A 257 -2.93 20.31 4.84
CA PRO A 257 -3.05 21.70 4.40
C PRO A 257 -3.52 22.60 5.54
N ASN A 258 -2.74 23.62 5.86
CA ASN A 258 -3.02 24.55 6.95
C ASN A 258 -2.49 25.95 6.60
N LEU A 259 -3.07 26.98 7.23
CA LEU A 259 -2.69 28.38 6.99
C LEU A 259 -1.50 28.80 7.85
N SER A 260 -1.29 28.11 8.97
CA SER A 260 -0.26 28.40 9.97
C SER A 260 1.15 27.92 9.57
N GLY A 261 1.28 27.12 8.51
CA GLY A 261 2.54 26.58 8.01
C GLY A 261 3.10 25.39 8.79
N PHE A 262 2.30 24.72 9.62
CA PHE A 262 2.71 23.54 10.37
C PHE A 262 3.07 22.39 9.43
N GLN A 263 4.22 21.75 9.63
CA GLN A 263 4.66 20.62 8.81
C GLN A 263 4.38 19.30 9.50
N SER A 264 4.32 19.29 10.83
CA SER A 264 4.16 18.08 11.65
C SER A 264 3.52 18.37 13.01
N LEU A 265 3.28 17.32 13.78
CA LEU A 265 2.80 17.43 15.17
C LEU A 265 3.77 18.21 16.08
N ALA A 266 5.05 18.31 15.73
CA ALA A 266 6.03 19.09 16.49
C ALA A 266 5.79 20.62 16.42
N ASP A 267 5.16 21.09 15.34
CA ASP A 267 5.02 22.52 15.05
C ASP A 267 3.73 23.15 15.60
N ILE A 268 2.85 22.34 16.19
CA ILE A 268 1.51 22.79 16.59
C ILE A 268 1.57 23.91 17.63
N ALA A 269 0.66 24.86 17.50
CA ALA A 269 0.57 26.01 18.40
C ALA A 269 -0.88 26.39 18.67
N VAL A 270 -1.11 27.08 19.79
CA VAL A 270 -2.47 27.42 20.27
C VAL A 270 -2.59 28.91 20.62
N GLU A 271 -1.82 29.77 19.95
CA GLU A 271 -1.77 31.21 20.26
C GLU A 271 -2.89 32.00 19.58
N SER A 272 -3.38 31.53 18.43
CA SER A 272 -4.51 32.14 17.70
C SER A 272 -5.60 31.12 17.39
N GLN A 273 -6.81 31.60 17.08
CA GLN A 273 -7.92 30.74 16.67
C GLN A 273 -7.61 29.92 15.40
N ASP A 274 -6.89 30.52 14.46
CA ASP A 274 -6.46 29.84 13.23
C ASP A 274 -5.44 28.73 13.54
N GLN A 275 -4.46 29.01 14.40
CA GLN A 275 -3.49 28.01 14.85
C GLN A 275 -4.14 26.87 15.62
N VAL A 276 -5.17 27.13 16.44
CA VAL A 276 -5.92 26.08 17.13
C VAL A 276 -6.64 25.19 16.11
N SER A 277 -7.32 25.77 15.12
CA SER A 277 -8.01 24.99 14.09
C SER A 277 -7.03 24.15 13.27
N ASP A 278 -5.88 24.71 12.90
CA ASP A 278 -4.86 24.01 12.13
C ASP A 278 -4.15 22.92 12.94
N SER A 279 -3.88 23.17 14.22
CA SER A 279 -3.32 22.18 15.15
C SER A 279 -4.24 20.98 15.33
N LEU A 280 -5.56 21.20 15.40
CA LEU A 280 -6.53 20.11 15.48
C LEU A 280 -6.49 19.21 14.24
N LYS A 281 -6.36 19.78 13.03
CA LYS A 281 -6.25 18.99 11.79
C LYS A 281 -4.97 18.14 11.78
N VAL A 282 -3.84 18.71 12.21
CA VAL A 282 -2.56 17.99 12.31
C VAL A 282 -2.65 16.87 13.35
N LEU A 283 -3.29 17.14 14.49
CA LEU A 283 -3.50 16.16 15.56
C LEU A 283 -4.42 15.01 15.12
N GLU A 284 -5.53 15.30 14.44
CA GLU A 284 -6.43 14.29 13.87
C GLU A 284 -5.66 13.36 12.93
N LYS A 285 -4.85 13.93 12.02
CA LYS A 285 -4.02 13.14 11.11
C LYS A 285 -2.99 12.26 11.85
N ALA A 286 -2.30 12.83 12.84
CA ALA A 286 -1.34 12.09 13.66
C ALA A 286 -2.04 10.95 14.44
N PHE A 287 -3.24 11.19 14.96
CA PHE A 287 -4.02 10.19 15.69
C PHE A 287 -4.44 9.02 14.78
N GLU A 288 -4.86 9.30 13.54
CA GLU A 288 -5.14 8.28 12.53
C GLU A 288 -3.89 7.43 12.23
N GLU A 289 -2.73 8.06 12.05
CA GLU A 289 -1.46 7.38 11.78
C GLU A 289 -1.01 6.45 12.92
N ILE A 290 -1.16 6.91 14.17
CA ILE A 290 -0.88 6.11 15.37
C ILE A 290 -1.86 4.95 15.46
N THR A 291 -3.16 5.21 15.28
CA THR A 291 -4.21 4.19 15.38
C THR A 291 -4.03 3.11 14.31
N SER A 292 -3.76 3.49 13.06
CA SER A 292 -3.48 2.55 11.98
C SER A 292 -2.24 1.70 12.26
N THR A 293 -1.19 2.28 12.82
CA THR A 293 0.00 1.51 13.20
C THR A 293 -0.28 0.55 14.35
N ARG A 294 -1.08 0.96 15.33
CA ARG A 294 -1.51 0.11 16.43
C ARG A 294 -2.34 -1.08 15.93
N GLU A 295 -3.35 -0.83 15.10
CA GLU A 295 -4.19 -1.87 14.50
C GLU A 295 -3.35 -2.88 13.72
N LYS A 296 -2.35 -2.40 12.98
CA LYS A 296 -1.40 -3.24 12.26
C LYS A 296 -0.59 -4.15 13.20
N VAL A 297 -0.08 -3.61 14.31
CA VAL A 297 0.66 -4.41 15.32
C VAL A 297 -0.26 -5.44 15.99
N GLU A 298 -1.49 -5.05 16.34
CA GLU A 298 -2.49 -5.95 16.94
C GLU A 298 -2.83 -7.09 15.97
N TRP A 299 -3.12 -6.77 14.71
CA TRP A 299 -3.37 -7.77 13.66
C TRP A 299 -2.17 -8.71 13.48
N PHE A 300 -0.95 -8.18 13.43
CA PHE A 300 0.26 -9.00 13.30
C PHE A 300 0.45 -9.93 14.51
N ASN A 301 0.22 -9.45 15.72
CA ASN A 301 0.31 -10.28 16.92
C ASN A 301 -0.72 -11.42 16.92
N ASP A 302 -1.96 -11.11 16.53
CA ASP A 302 -3.06 -12.06 16.59
C ASP A 302 -3.04 -13.07 15.44
N ASP A 303 -2.83 -12.60 14.21
CA ASP A 303 -2.83 -13.46 13.02
C ASP A 303 -1.51 -14.20 12.82
N HIS A 304 -0.39 -13.62 13.24
CA HIS A 304 0.93 -14.19 12.96
C HIS A 304 1.60 -14.75 14.19
N LEU A 305 1.87 -13.95 15.23
CA LEU A 305 2.65 -14.43 16.38
C LEU A 305 1.91 -15.54 17.16
N LYS A 306 0.62 -15.34 17.48
CA LYS A 306 -0.18 -16.34 18.19
C LYS A 306 -0.40 -17.60 17.37
N ASN A 307 -0.77 -17.47 16.10
CA ASN A 307 -0.94 -18.62 15.22
C ASN A 307 0.37 -19.39 15.03
N HIS A 308 1.49 -18.69 14.82
CA HIS A 308 2.80 -19.30 14.69
C HIS A 308 3.24 -20.04 15.96
N LEU A 309 3.02 -19.44 17.13
CA LEU A 309 3.27 -20.10 18.42
C LEU A 309 2.43 -21.38 18.57
N ASN A 310 1.16 -21.35 18.18
CA ASN A 310 0.29 -22.53 18.19
C ASN A 310 0.81 -23.62 17.25
N VAL A 311 1.25 -23.26 16.03
CA VAL A 311 1.88 -24.21 15.09
C VAL A 311 3.13 -24.81 15.70
N LEU A 312 4.05 -24.00 16.24
CA LEU A 312 5.28 -24.48 16.89
C LEU A 312 4.99 -25.40 18.07
N LYS A 313 3.95 -25.12 18.86
CA LYS A 313 3.54 -25.97 19.98
C LYS A 313 3.05 -27.34 19.50
N VAL A 314 2.19 -27.36 18.47
CA VAL A 314 1.70 -28.61 17.88
C VAL A 314 2.87 -29.41 17.28
N GLU A 315 3.79 -28.74 16.56
CA GLU A 315 4.99 -29.37 16.03
C GLU A 315 5.91 -29.93 17.13
N HIS A 316 6.11 -29.19 18.21
CA HIS A 316 6.87 -29.64 19.38
C HIS A 316 6.24 -30.90 19.99
N ASP A 317 4.92 -30.91 20.18
CA ASP A 317 4.20 -32.06 20.75
C ASP A 317 4.30 -33.29 19.83
N HIS A 318 4.21 -33.11 18.51
CA HIS A 318 4.41 -34.19 17.54
C HIS A 318 5.84 -34.73 17.57
N ARG A 319 6.86 -33.86 17.60
CA ARG A 319 8.27 -34.27 17.69
C ARG A 319 8.53 -34.99 19.01
N TYR A 320 8.02 -34.47 20.12
CA TYR A 320 8.16 -35.07 21.44
C TYR A 320 7.53 -36.47 21.48
N ARG A 321 6.31 -36.62 20.96
CA ARG A 321 5.67 -37.94 20.83
C ARG A 321 6.48 -38.90 19.95
N GLY A 322 7.02 -38.42 18.83
CA GLY A 322 7.91 -39.21 17.98
C GLY A 322 9.21 -39.62 18.66
N MET A 323 9.78 -38.76 19.52
CA MET A 323 10.97 -39.08 20.32
C MET A 323 10.66 -40.13 21.38
N VAL A 324 9.58 -39.95 22.16
CA VAL A 324 9.16 -40.90 23.20
C VAL A 324 8.89 -42.29 22.63
N LEU A 325 8.14 -42.39 21.51
CA LEU A 325 7.87 -43.68 20.86
C LEU A 325 9.14 -44.41 20.40
N ARG A 326 10.17 -43.67 19.97
CA ARG A 326 11.46 -44.25 19.57
C ARG A 326 12.25 -44.75 20.78
N ASP A 327 12.32 -43.97 21.85
CA ASP A 327 13.00 -44.34 23.10
C ASP A 327 12.32 -45.55 23.78
N ASP A 328 10.99 -45.57 23.83
CA ASP A 328 10.22 -46.71 24.36
C ASP A 328 10.43 -47.98 23.52
N GLY A 329 10.48 -47.86 22.19
CA GLY A 329 10.80 -48.97 21.30
C GLY A 329 12.21 -49.54 21.53
N GLU A 330 13.19 -48.68 21.77
CA GLU A 330 14.56 -49.09 22.07
C GLU A 330 14.68 -49.78 23.43
N LYS A 331 14.00 -49.26 24.46
CA LYS A 331 13.91 -49.88 25.79
C LYS A 331 13.21 -51.25 25.73
N ALA A 332 12.11 -51.36 24.99
CA ALA A 332 11.41 -52.62 24.78
C ALA A 332 12.29 -53.66 24.08
N ARG A 333 13.06 -53.25 23.05
CA ARG A 333 14.03 -54.12 22.38
C ARG A 333 15.12 -54.60 23.33
N LYS A 334 15.68 -53.70 24.15
CA LYS A 334 16.72 -54.02 25.14
C LYS A 334 16.20 -54.96 26.22
N MET A 335 14.97 -54.77 26.71
CA MET A 335 14.33 -55.71 27.63
C MET A 335 14.11 -57.07 26.99
N ALA A 336 13.67 -57.14 25.73
CA ALA A 336 13.52 -58.41 25.02
C ALA A 336 14.85 -59.16 24.86
N GLU A 337 15.95 -58.44 24.59
CA GLU A 337 17.30 -59.02 24.57
C GLU A 337 17.72 -59.56 25.95
N ILE A 338 17.50 -58.81 27.04
CA ILE A 338 17.80 -59.25 28.41
C ILE A 338 16.98 -60.50 28.78
N THR A 339 15.68 -60.50 28.48
CA THR A 339 14.81 -61.66 28.75
C THR A 339 15.27 -62.88 27.96
N LYS A 340 15.65 -62.70 26.68
CA LYS A 340 16.22 -63.77 25.86
C LYS A 340 17.51 -64.32 26.48
N GLU A 341 18.42 -63.46 26.95
CA GLU A 341 19.64 -63.88 27.64
C GLU A 341 19.36 -64.64 28.93
N GLN A 342 18.40 -64.18 29.74
CA GLN A 342 17.98 -64.87 30.97
C GLN A 342 17.42 -66.26 30.68
N ILE A 343 16.54 -66.40 29.69
CA ILE A 343 15.97 -67.71 29.29
C ILE A 343 17.08 -68.64 28.80
N ILE A 344 18.06 -68.14 28.04
CA ILE A 344 19.21 -68.95 27.59
C ILE A 344 20.07 -69.39 28.78
N LEU A 345 20.30 -68.51 29.76
CA LEU A 345 21.08 -68.84 30.97
C LEU A 345 20.37 -69.87 31.86
N GLU A 346 19.07 -69.69 32.12
CA GLU A 346 18.28 -70.64 32.91
C GLU A 346 18.06 -71.97 32.18
N GLY A 347 17.79 -71.92 30.87
CA GLY A 347 17.73 -73.10 30.01
C GLY A 347 19.08 -73.84 29.98
N GLY A 348 20.19 -73.12 29.87
CA GLY A 348 21.54 -73.67 29.96
C GLY A 348 21.82 -74.34 31.31
N LYS A 349 21.42 -73.72 32.43
CA LYS A 349 21.50 -74.35 33.76
C LYS A 349 20.64 -75.61 33.86
N SER A 350 19.41 -75.58 33.35
CA SER A 350 18.51 -76.73 33.34
C SER A 350 19.06 -77.89 32.50
N VAL A 351 19.61 -77.59 31.31
CA VAL A 351 20.29 -78.58 30.44
C VAL A 351 21.53 -79.14 31.13
N LEU A 352 22.32 -78.32 31.84
CA LEU A 352 23.46 -78.81 32.63
C LEU A 352 23.01 -79.77 33.73
N VAL A 353 21.96 -79.44 34.48
CA VAL A 353 21.40 -80.33 35.51
C VAL A 353 20.86 -81.63 34.90
N GLN A 354 20.19 -81.57 33.76
CA GLN A 354 19.70 -82.75 33.04
C GLN A 354 20.84 -83.61 32.46
N ALA A 355 21.90 -82.95 31.97
CA ALA A 355 23.09 -83.62 31.47
C ALA A 355 23.89 -84.30 32.59
N ASP A 356 23.89 -83.73 33.80
CA ASP A 356 24.54 -84.32 34.98
C ASP A 356 23.74 -85.50 35.56
N GLN A 357 22.41 -85.50 35.42
CA GLN A 357 21.55 -86.63 35.82
C GLN A 357 21.66 -87.85 34.89
N LYS A 358 21.89 -87.66 33.58
CA LYS A 358 22.02 -88.76 32.60
C LYS A 358 23.10 -89.80 33.00
N PRO A 359 24.34 -89.41 33.33
CA PRO A 359 25.37 -90.33 33.85
C PRO A 359 24.93 -91.08 35.11
N GLN A 360 24.28 -90.39 36.06
CA GLN A 360 23.83 -91.01 37.31
C GLN A 360 22.72 -92.04 37.10
N THR A 361 21.82 -91.78 36.14
CA THR A 361 20.75 -92.72 35.80
C THR A 361 21.31 -93.98 35.15
N VAL A 362 22.29 -93.84 34.25
CA VAL A 362 23.02 -94.97 33.67
C VAL A 362 23.77 -95.76 34.74
N MET A 363 24.40 -95.09 35.71
CA MET A 363 25.07 -95.75 36.83
C MET A 363 24.11 -96.54 37.73
N SER A 364 22.85 -96.10 37.87
CA SER A 364 21.84 -96.81 38.65
C SER A 364 21.26 -98.05 37.96
N LEU A 365 21.30 -98.10 36.62
CA LEU A 365 20.83 -99.23 35.81
C LEU A 365 21.91 -100.33 35.63
N LEU A 366 23.16 -100.04 36.00
CA LEU A 366 24.28 -100.98 35.97
C LEU A 366 24.52 -101.67 37.34
N LYS A 367 23.61 -101.50 38.30
CA LYS A 367 23.65 -102.15 39.62
C LYS A 367 22.69 -103.33 39.74
#